data_AF-A0AAN8I9M9-F1
#
_entry.id   AF-A0AAN8I9M9-F1
#
_cell.length_a   1.000
_cell.length_b   1.000
_cell.length_c   1.000
_cell.angle_alpha   90.00
_cell.angle_beta   90.00
_cell.angle_gamma   90.00
#
_symmetry.space_group_name_H-M   'P 1'
#
loop_
_entity.id
_entity.type
_entity.pdbx_description
1 polymer ?
#
loop_
_entity_poly.entity_id
_entity_poly.type
_entity_poly.pdbx_seq_one_letter_code
_entity_poly.pdbx_strand_id
1 'polypeptide(L)' 'MTALATGADKALVFQQETSEKDLERMAQNAAKKARRGFNQYTIIRNDGADDRITCDHIKNYFEQQSDTQ' A
#
# COMPACT_ATOMS: atom_id res chain seq x y z
N MET A 1 -1.01 -14.69 -5.40
CA MET A 1 -1.29 -14.97 -6.83
C MET A 1 -1.89 -13.76 -7.54
N THR A 2 -3.01 -13.19 -7.08
CA THR A 2 -3.67 -12.02 -7.71
C THR A 2 -2.72 -10.85 -7.94
N ALA A 3 -1.95 -10.46 -6.93
CA ALA A 3 -1.00 -9.35 -7.03
C ALA A 3 0.06 -9.54 -8.12
N LEU A 4 0.51 -10.78 -8.34
CA LEU A 4 1.50 -11.08 -9.38
C LEU A 4 0.88 -10.96 -10.77
N ALA A 5 -0.35 -11.44 -10.94
CA ALA A 5 -1.07 -11.41 -12.21
C ALA A 5 -1.50 -9.99 -12.63
N THR A 6 -1.85 -9.14 -11.67
CA THR A 6 -2.31 -7.76 -11.94
C THR A 6 -1.18 -6.73 -11.94
N GLY A 7 0.08 -7.14 -11.70
CA GLY A 7 1.21 -6.23 -11.57
C GLY A 7 1.07 -5.26 -10.38
N ALA A 8 0.46 -5.71 -9.28
CA ALA A 8 0.34 -4.88 -8.08
C ALA A 8 1.70 -4.63 -7.44
N ASP A 9 1.89 -3.44 -6.89
CA ASP A 9 3.14 -3.02 -6.25
C ASP A 9 3.32 -3.66 -4.86
N LYS A 10 2.21 -3.98 -4.19
CA LYS A 10 2.21 -4.63 -2.88
C LYS A 10 1.01 -5.56 -2.70
N ALA A 11 1.25 -6.68 -2.02
CA ALA A 11 0.22 -7.56 -1.51
C ALA A 11 0.29 -7.63 0.02
N LEU A 12 -0.86 -7.53 0.70
CA LEU A 12 -1.00 -7.74 2.14
C LEU A 12 -1.78 -9.05 2.35
N VAL A 13 -1.22 -9.96 3.14
CA VAL A 13 -1.74 -11.31 3.38
C VAL A 13 -1.56 -11.66 4.86
N PHE A 14 -2.43 -12.52 5.40
CA PHE A 14 -2.41 -12.88 6.82
C PHE A 14 -1.09 -13.51 7.27
N GLN A 15 -0.42 -14.25 6.39
CA GLN A 15 0.86 -14.89 6.70
C GLN A 15 2.01 -13.90 6.91
N GLN A 16 1.84 -12.63 6.54
CA GLN A 16 2.84 -11.60 6.67
C GLN A 16 2.27 -10.44 7.51
N GLU A 17 2.77 -10.31 8.74
CA GLU A 17 2.41 -9.19 9.61
C GLU A 17 2.70 -7.85 8.91
N THR A 18 1.73 -6.95 8.98
CA THR A 18 1.84 -5.61 8.41
C THR A 18 1.95 -4.61 9.55
N SER A 19 3.00 -3.80 9.54
CA SER A 19 3.23 -2.77 10.56
C SER A 19 3.08 -1.36 9.99
N GLU A 20 2.99 -0.34 10.85
CA GLU A 20 2.99 1.07 10.41
C GLU A 20 4.25 1.46 9.61
N LYS A 21 5.39 0.86 9.93
CA LYS A 21 6.63 1.04 9.16
C LYS A 21 6.50 0.55 7.72
N ASP A 22 5.63 -0.43 7.49
CA ASP A 22 5.35 -0.91 6.14
C ASP A 22 4.44 0.05 5.37
N LEU A 23 3.52 0.75 6.06
CA LEU A 23 2.74 1.85 5.47
C LEU A 23 3.66 2.98 5.00
N GLU A 24 4.61 3.40 5.85
CA GLU A 24 5.61 4.41 5.48
C GLU A 24 6.43 3.98 4.25
N ARG A 25 6.89 2.73 4.22
CA ARG A 25 7.64 2.19 3.08
C ARG A 25 6.81 2.13 1.80
N MET A 26 5.54 1.75 1.90
CA MET A 26 4.62 1.75 0.76
C MET A 26 4.46 3.16 0.19
N ALA A 27 4.28 4.17 1.05
CA ALA A 27 4.15 5.55 0.60
C ALA A 27 5.44 6.09 -0.03
N GLN A 28 6.61 5.80 0.55
CA GLN A 28 7.91 6.14 -0.06
C GLN A 28 8.10 5.49 -1.43
N ASN A 29 7.68 4.24 -1.60
CA ASN A 29 7.76 3.53 -2.87
C ASN A 29 6.80 4.12 -3.90
N ALA A 30 5.58 4.48 -3.50
CA ALA A 30 4.63 5.19 -4.35
C ALA A 30 5.19 6.54 -4.82
N ALA A 31 5.77 7.33 -3.92
CA ALA A 31 6.41 8.60 -4.28
C ALA A 31 7.60 8.42 -5.25
N LYS A 32 8.45 7.39 -5.03
CA LYS A 32 9.54 7.05 -5.96
C LYS A 32 9.02 6.63 -7.33
N LYS A 33 7.90 5.90 -7.39
CA LYS A 33 7.26 5.46 -8.63
C LYS A 33 6.64 6.64 -9.39
N ALA A 34 5.98 7.56 -8.68
CA ALA A 34 5.47 8.81 -9.24
C ALA A 34 6.58 9.67 -9.87
N ARG A 35 7.72 9.84 -9.19
CA ARG A 35 8.89 10.56 -9.73
C ARG A 35 9.47 9.96 -11.00
N ARG A 36 9.22 8.66 -11.26
CA ARG A 36 9.64 7.96 -12.48
C ARG A 36 8.62 8.10 -13.62
N GLY A 37 7.55 8.86 -13.44
CA GLY A 37 6.50 9.08 -14.43
C GLY A 37 5.38 8.03 -14.43
N PHE A 38 5.34 7.15 -13.43
CA PHE A 38 4.25 6.17 -13.27
C PHE A 38 3.23 6.68 -12.27
N ASN A 39 2.00 6.92 -12.73
CA ASN A 39 0.96 7.58 -11.93
C ASN A 39 0.10 6.63 -11.09
N GLN A 40 0.38 5.34 -11.08
CA GLN A 40 -0.44 4.35 -10.40
C GLN A 40 0.40 3.49 -9.44
N TYR A 41 -0.06 3.40 -8.20
CA TYR A 41 0.45 2.48 -7.19
C TYR A 41 -0.69 1.57 -6.71
N THR A 42 -0.59 0.27 -6.96
CA THR A 42 -1.69 -0.68 -6.70
C THR A 42 -1.35 -1.58 -5.52
N ILE A 43 -2.24 -1.60 -4.52
CA ILE A 43 -2.12 -2.45 -3.33
C ILE A 43 -3.27 -3.46 -3.35
N ILE A 44 -2.97 -4.74 -3.16
CA ILE A 44 -3.97 -5.78 -2.95
C ILE A 44 -3.92 -6.22 -1.49
N ARG A 45 -5.03 -6.04 -0.77
CA ARG A 45 -5.20 -6.51 0.59
C ARG A 45 -6.07 -7.76 0.59
N ASN A 46 -5.60 -8.83 1.21
CA ASN A 46 -6.47 -9.95 1.58
C ASN A 46 -7.37 -9.51 2.75
N ASP A 47 -8.64 -9.88 2.71
CA ASP A 47 -9.61 -9.36 3.69
C ASP A 47 -9.28 -9.75 5.14
N GLY A 48 -8.70 -10.93 5.33
CA GLY A 48 -8.22 -11.40 6.63
C GLY A 48 -6.74 -11.10 6.89
N ALA A 49 -6.11 -10.17 6.18
CA ALA A 49 -4.68 -9.89 6.37
C ALA A 49 -4.37 -9.31 7.75
N ASP A 50 -5.13 -8.29 8.16
CA ASP A 50 -5.00 -7.62 9.46
C ASP A 50 -6.27 -6.80 9.71
N ASP A 51 -6.91 -6.98 10.87
CA ASP A 51 -8.15 -6.29 11.23
C ASP A 51 -7.94 -4.81 11.59
N ARG A 52 -6.72 -4.43 12.00
CA ARG A 52 -6.36 -3.04 12.35
C ARG A 52 -6.02 -2.23 11.11
N ILE A 53 -5.31 -2.84 10.16
CA ILE A 53 -4.90 -2.19 8.91
C ILE A 53 -5.91 -2.53 7.81
N THR A 54 -7.04 -1.83 7.86
CA THR A 54 -8.11 -1.94 6.86
C THR A 54 -7.77 -1.20 5.57
N CYS A 55 -8.49 -1.47 4.49
CA CYS A 55 -8.37 -0.72 3.24
C CYS A 55 -8.58 0.78 3.46
N ASP A 56 -9.55 1.16 4.30
CA ASP A 56 -9.84 2.56 4.63
C ASP A 56 -8.69 3.19 5.42
N HIS A 57 -8.10 2.46 6.37
CA HIS A 57 -6.93 2.93 7.11
C HIS A 57 -5.76 3.23 6.18
N ILE A 58 -5.47 2.33 5.23
CA ILE A 58 -4.42 2.53 4.24
C ILE A 58 -4.74 3.76 3.37
N LYS A 59 -5.97 3.88 2.89
CA LYS A 59 -6.39 5.01 2.05
C LYS A 59 -6.21 6.34 2.78
N ASN A 60 -6.71 6.44 4.00
CA ASN A 60 -6.60 7.65 4.83
C ASN A 60 -5.14 8.01 5.10
N TYR A 61 -4.28 7.02 5.33
CA TYR A 61 -2.84 7.24 5.53
C TYR A 61 -2.18 7.88 4.30
N PHE A 62 -2.51 7.39 3.09
CA PHE A 62 -1.98 7.94 1.85
C PHE A 62 -2.49 9.36 1.56
N GLU A 63 -3.76 9.64 1.85
CA GLU A 63 -4.35 10.98 1.69
C GLU A 63 -3.70 12.01 2.64
N GLN A 64 -3.50 11.65 3.90
CA GLN A 64 -2.82 12.53 4.87
C GLN A 64 -1.36 12.82 4.47
N GLN A 65 -0.65 11.83 3.94
CA GLN A 65 0.71 12.06 3.45
C GLN A 65 0.77 12.93 2.19
N SER A 66 -0.23 12.88 1.31
CA SER A 66 -0.27 13.75 0.13
C SER A 66 -0.51 15.21 0.48
N ASP A 67 -1.27 15.51 1.55
CA ASP A 67 -1.53 16.89 1.99
C ASP A 67 -0.33 17.54 2.71
N THR A 68 0.65 16.73 3.11
CA THR A 68 1.83 17.19 3.86
C THR A 68 3.05 17.48 2.95
N GLN A 69 2.93 17.29 1.63
CA GLN A 69 3.97 17.58 0.62
C GLN A 69 3.63 18.79 -0.23
#